data_AF-A0A497KHG2-F1
#
_entry.id   AF-A0A497KHG2-F1
#
_cell.length_a   1.000
_cell.length_b   1.000
_cell.length_c   1.000
_cell.angle_alpha   90.00
_cell.angle_beta   90.00
_cell.angle_gamma   90.00
#
_symmetry.space_group_name_H-M   'P 1'
#
loop_
_entity.id
_entity.type
_entity.pdbx_description
1 polymer ?
#
loop_
_entity_poly.entity_id
_entity_poly.type
_entity_poly.pdbx_seq_one_letter_code
_entity_poly.pdbx_strand_id
1 'polypeptide(L)' 'LKIISEGKPEQLDKLLTEVEETSKQNLETKIAVVDRRGEIVYYGVEEKNL' A
#
# COMPACT_ATOMS: atom_id res chain seq x y z
N LEU A 1 -0.84 -0.23 7.92
CA LEU A 1 0.02 0.80 7.27
C LEU A 1 1.18 0.08 6.61
N LYS A 2 1.29 0.18 5.28
CA LYS A 2 2.41 -0.39 4.51
C LYS A 2 3.40 0.72 4.17
N ILE A 3 4.69 0.45 4.25
CA ILE A 3 5.75 1.41 3.87
C ILE A 3 6.48 0.85 2.65
N ILE A 4 6.63 1.66 1.60
CA ILE A 4 7.35 1.32 0.37
C ILE A 4 8.43 2.38 0.15
N SER A 5 9.67 1.97 -0.14
CA SER A 5 10.72 2.91 -0.52
C SER A 5 10.80 3.04 -2.03
N GLU A 6 10.95 4.27 -2.52
CA GLU A 6 11.19 4.53 -3.93
C GLU A 6 12.44 3.80 -4.43
N GLY A 7 12.32 3.12 -5.58
CA GLY A 7 13.42 2.35 -6.17
C GLY A 7 13.64 0.97 -5.56
N LYS A 8 12.83 0.55 -4.58
CA LYS A 8 12.79 -0.84 -4.08
C LYS A 8 11.53 -1.54 -4.61
N PRO A 9 11.67 -2.49 -5.54
CA PRO A 9 10.52 -3.24 -6.04
C PRO A 9 9.84 -4.04 -4.92
N GLU A 10 8.51 -4.04 -4.93
CA GLU A 10 7.67 -4.84 -4.04
C GLU A 10 6.88 -5.87 -4.85
N GLN A 11 6.54 -7.00 -4.22
CA GLN A 11 5.71 -8.02 -4.86
C GLN A 11 4.24 -7.60 -4.85
N LEU A 12 3.64 -7.49 -6.04
CA LEU A 12 2.26 -7.06 -6.21
C LEU A 12 1.28 -8.01 -5.51
N ASP A 13 1.43 -9.32 -5.69
CA ASP A 13 0.51 -10.31 -5.11
C ASP A 13 0.43 -10.20 -3.59
N LYS A 14 1.57 -9.98 -2.94
CA LYS A 14 1.65 -9.76 -1.49
C LYS A 14 0.90 -8.49 -1.08
N LEU A 15 1.02 -7.41 -1.86
CA LEU A 15 0.31 -6.16 -1.59
C LEU A 15 -1.21 -6.34 -1.75
N LEU A 16 -1.65 -7.08 -2.78
CA LEU A 16 -3.07 -7.38 -2.99
C LEU A 16 -3.65 -8.19 -1.84
N THR A 17 -2.95 -9.23 -1.39
CA THR A 17 -3.39 -10.03 -0.23
C THR A 17 -3.54 -9.16 1.04
N GLU A 18 -2.58 -8.28 1.31
CA GLU A 18 -2.64 -7.37 2.48
C GLU A 18 -3.83 -6.38 2.37
N VAL A 19 -4.12 -5.88 1.16
CA VAL A 19 -5.28 -5.00 0.91
C VAL A 19 -6.59 -5.74 1.12
N GLU A 20 -6.72 -6.96 0.60
CA GLU A 20 -7.92 -7.79 0.74
C GLU A 20 -8.20 -8.13 2.22
N GLU A 21 -7.17 -8.53 2.98
CA GLU A 21 -7.27 -8.81 4.42
C GLU A 21 -7.69 -7.59 5.23
N THR A 22 -7.17 -6.41 4.89
CA THR A 22 -7.52 -5.14 5.56
C THR A 22 -8.96 -4.72 5.22
N SER A 23 -9.37 -4.91 3.96
CA SER A 23 -10.74 -4.63 3.50
C SER A 23 -11.78 -5.52 4.21
N LYS A 24 -11.48 -6.81 4.43
CA LYS A 24 -12.33 -7.73 5.21
C LYS A 24 -12.60 -7.25 6.65
N GLN A 25 -11.74 -6.39 7.18
CA GLN A 25 -11.89 -5.78 8.51
C GLN A 25 -12.64 -4.44 8.48
N ASN A 26 -13.19 -4.02 7.33
CA ASN A 26 -13.76 -2.69 7.08
C ASN A 26 -12.75 -1.56 7.38
N LEU A 27 -11.46 -1.82 7.16
CA LEU A 27 -10.40 -0.84 7.34
C LEU A 27 -9.88 -0.38 5.98
N GLU A 28 -9.43 0.88 5.92
CA GLU A 28 -8.79 1.43 4.74
C GLU A 28 -7.29 1.11 4.74
N THR A 29 -6.77 0.61 3.61
CA THR A 29 -5.34 0.40 3.45
C THR A 29 -4.66 1.72 3.08
N LYS A 30 -3.73 2.17 3.93
CA LYS A 30 -2.83 3.29 3.64
C LYS A 30 -1.42 2.79 3.34
N ILE A 31 -0.86 3.29 2.24
CA ILE A 31 0.52 3.07 1.81
C ILE A 31 1.29 4.38 2.01
N ALA A 32 2.40 4.32 2.76
CA ALA A 32 3.37 5.39 2.87
C ALA A 32 4.53 5.10 1.91
N VAL A 33 4.74 5.97 0.92
CA VAL A 33 5.86 5.90 -0.01
C VAL A 33 6.93 6.88 0.43
N VAL A 34 8.16 6.41 0.58
CA VAL A 34 9.32 7.22 0.96
C VAL A 34 10.19 7.47 -0.26
N ASP A 35 10.31 8.72 -0.69
CA ASP A 35 11.24 9.20 -1.73
C ASP A 35 12.69 9.01 -1.27
N ARG A 36 13.62 8.85 -2.22
CA ARG A 36 15.07 8.95 -2.04
C ARG A 36 15.53 10.19 -1.24
N ARG A 37 14.78 11.29 -1.28
CA ARG A 37 15.01 12.55 -0.55
C ARG A 37 14.47 12.53 0.89
N GLY A 38 13.80 11.45 1.29
CA GLY A 38 13.19 11.30 2.61
C GLY A 38 11.80 11.92 2.75
N GLU A 39 11.21 12.43 1.67
CA GLU A 39 9.81 12.88 1.66
C GLU A 39 8.87 11.67 1.74
N ILE A 40 7.78 11.79 2.51
CA ILE A 40 6.80 10.73 2.71
C ILE A 40 5.46 11.15 2.10
N VAL A 41 4.93 10.32 1.20
CA VAL A 41 3.62 10.52 0.57
C VAL A 41 2.69 9.38 0.96
N TYR A 42 1.45 9.71 1.31
CA TYR A 42 0.45 8.72 1.70
C TYR A 42 -0.59 8.52 0.59
N TYR A 43 -0.85 7.26 0.25
CA TYR A 43 -1.89 6.85 -0.68
C TYR A 43 -2.94 5.99 0.04
N GLY A 44 -4.22 6.28 -0.20
CA GLY A 44 -5.31 5.36 0.10
C GLY A 44 -5.49 4.39 -1.05
N VAL A 45 -5.63 3.10 -0.75
CA VAL A 45 -5.79 2.04 -1.76
C VAL A 45 -7.02 1.21 -1.44
N GLU A 46 -7.82 0.98 -2.46
CA GLU A 46 -9.05 0.19 -2.42
C GLU A 46 -9.05 -0.77 -3.62
N GLU A 47 -9.39 -2.03 -3.36
CA GLU A 47 -9.61 -3.02 -4.42
C GLU A 47 -11.02 -2.85 -4.98
N LYS A 48 -11.14 -2.73 -6.31
CA LYS A 48 -12.43 -2.63 -7.00
C LYS A 48 -12.61 -3.83 -7.93
N ASN A 49 -13.66 -4.60 -7.67
CA ASN A 49 -14.16 -5.61 -8.61
C ASN A 49 -15.01 -4.89 -9.68
N LEU A 50 -14.47 -4.80 -10.89
CA LEU A 50 -15.13 -4.23 -12.07
C LEU A 50 -15.95 -5.27 -12.83
#